data_AF-A0A2P2GK45-F1
#
_entry.id   AF-A0A2P2GK45-F1
#
_cell.length_a   1.000
_cell.length_b   1.000
_cell.length_c   1.000
_cell.angle_alpha   90.00
_cell.angle_beta   90.00
_cell.angle_gamma   90.00
#
_symmetry.space_group_name_H-M   'P 1'
#
loop_
_entity.id
_entity.type
_entity.pdbx_description
1 polymer ?
#
loop_
_entity_poly.entity_id
_entity_poly.type
_entity_poly.pdbx_seq_one_letter_code
_entity_poly.pdbx_strand_id
1 'polypeptide(L)'
;MILCVRFRLAPTGEVMLPRLVELLTEFTPVVEATPPGEALADVRGALRYFGWSPAELASVIRVRALALYGVDCVIGAGPNPMLARMAAREARPGVTLVVEDPAEFLRDRPVVALDGVGRATARTLCGYGLDSVGRVADAPLAVLQRLVGAKAGRELWERARGVDRTPVVPGEPSRSLAAERSFPHDELDPAEQRRALLSLTEELGARMRTEGQVCRSLAVTVRYADRSTSARTRTLREPTAHSAELTALAYAVHASFGLQRARVRGIALRAEGLGPAEAAAHQLTFDPADDKARRIEAVADRARARFGPRAVLPGTLAA
;
A
#
# COMPACT_ATOMS: atom_id res chain seq x y z
N MET A 1 15.05 15.11 10.57
CA MET A 1 14.93 15.41 9.13
C MET A 1 14.80 14.09 8.40
N ILE A 2 13.66 13.89 7.76
CA ILE A 2 13.27 12.71 7.01
C ILE A 2 13.04 13.14 5.57
N LEU A 3 13.52 12.35 4.61
CA LEU A 3 13.15 12.49 3.20
C LEU A 3 12.06 11.47 2.86
N CYS A 4 11.04 11.89 2.14
CA CYS A 4 10.08 11.04 1.49
C CYS A 4 10.34 11.10 -0.02
N VAL A 5 10.75 9.99 -0.60
CA VAL A 5 11.08 9.85 -2.02
C VAL A 5 9.98 9.08 -2.70
N ARG A 6 9.33 9.69 -3.70
CA ARG A 6 8.29 9.07 -4.51
C ARG A 6 8.81 8.84 -5.93
N PHE A 7 9.08 7.58 -6.24
CA PHE A 7 9.58 7.15 -7.55
C PHE A 7 8.45 7.09 -8.56
N ARG A 8 8.69 7.58 -9.78
CA ARG A 8 7.76 7.46 -10.91
C ARG A 8 7.97 6.13 -11.61
N LEU A 9 7.41 5.08 -11.02
CA LEU A 9 7.48 3.73 -11.55
C LEU A 9 6.33 3.47 -12.53
N ALA A 10 6.62 2.78 -13.63
CA ALA A 10 5.59 2.18 -14.47
C ALA A 10 4.85 1.06 -13.70
N PRO A 11 3.66 0.61 -14.14
CA PRO A 11 2.89 -0.44 -13.44
C PRO A 11 3.66 -1.76 -13.20
N THR A 12 4.65 -2.06 -14.04
CA THR A 12 5.54 -3.23 -13.92
C THR A 12 6.78 -2.97 -13.05
N GLY A 13 6.93 -1.75 -12.52
CA GLY A 13 8.12 -1.23 -11.85
C GLY A 13 8.26 -1.60 -10.38
N GLU A 14 7.36 -2.38 -9.79
CA GLU A 14 7.51 -2.87 -8.40
C GLU A 14 8.83 -3.64 -8.20
N VAL A 15 9.36 -4.28 -9.25
CA VAL A 15 10.67 -4.98 -9.23
C VAL A 15 11.85 -4.02 -9.05
N MET A 16 11.68 -2.72 -9.36
CA MET A 16 12.75 -1.72 -9.26
C MET A 16 12.87 -1.07 -7.89
N LEU A 17 11.81 -1.13 -7.06
CA LEU A 17 11.80 -0.50 -5.75
C LEU A 17 12.96 -0.99 -4.83
N PRO A 18 13.30 -2.29 -4.77
CA PRO A 18 14.44 -2.75 -3.98
C PRO A 18 15.77 -2.09 -4.38
N ARG A 19 16.06 -1.96 -5.69
CA ARG A 19 17.29 -1.31 -6.17
C ARG A 19 17.32 0.18 -5.87
N LEU A 20 16.16 0.84 -5.96
CA LEU A 20 16.03 2.26 -5.61
C LEU A 20 16.18 2.49 -4.09
N VAL A 21 15.76 1.52 -3.28
CA VAL A 21 15.97 1.52 -1.83
C VAL A 21 17.46 1.30 -1.53
N GLU A 22 18.13 0.37 -2.22
CA GLU A 22 19.59 0.18 -2.12
C GLU A 22 20.35 1.48 -2.40
N LEU A 23 19.96 2.24 -3.44
CA LEU A 23 20.52 3.57 -3.70
C LEU A 23 20.37 4.53 -2.49
N LEU A 24 19.23 4.51 -1.81
CA LEU A 24 19.03 5.34 -0.61
C LEU A 24 19.90 4.86 0.56
N THR A 25 20.16 3.55 0.64
CA THR A 25 21.03 2.98 1.69
C THR A 25 22.49 3.41 1.58
N GLU A 26 22.93 3.87 0.40
CA GLU A 26 24.26 4.48 0.22
C GLU A 26 24.41 5.80 1.02
N PHE A 27 23.30 6.47 1.32
CA PHE A 27 23.29 7.74 2.06
C PHE A 27 22.93 7.56 3.53
N THR A 28 22.02 6.65 3.86
CA THR A 28 21.61 6.37 5.24
C THR A 28 21.18 4.92 5.43
N PRO A 29 21.56 4.26 6.54
CA PRO A 29 21.10 2.91 6.83
C PRO A 29 19.62 2.85 7.25
N VAL A 30 18.99 4.01 7.52
CA VAL A 30 17.61 4.08 8.03
C VAL A 30 16.66 4.42 6.89
N VAL A 31 16.29 3.39 6.13
CA VAL A 31 15.36 3.50 4.99
C VAL A 31 14.19 2.53 5.17
N GLU A 32 12.98 3.06 5.09
CA GLU A 32 11.72 2.30 5.10
C GLU A 32 11.09 2.38 3.71
N ALA A 33 10.87 1.24 3.07
CA ALA A 33 10.22 1.20 1.77
C ALA A 33 8.69 1.06 1.91
N THR A 34 7.95 1.91 1.23
CA THR A 34 6.49 1.96 1.21
C THR A 34 5.97 1.77 -0.22
N PRO A 35 5.65 0.54 -0.66
CA PRO A 35 5.09 0.31 -1.99
C PRO A 35 3.77 1.08 -2.20
N PRO A 36 3.43 1.48 -3.45
CA PRO A 36 3.97 1.01 -4.73
C PRO A 36 5.05 1.93 -5.35
N GLY A 37 5.92 2.55 -4.54
CA GLY A 37 7.03 3.35 -5.07
C GLY A 37 7.47 4.51 -4.18
N GLU A 38 7.14 4.49 -2.90
CA GLU A 38 7.57 5.48 -1.92
C GLU A 38 8.64 4.87 -1.02
N ALA A 39 9.57 5.70 -0.54
CA ALA A 39 10.52 5.33 0.49
C ALA A 39 10.74 6.51 1.43
N LEU A 40 10.83 6.22 2.72
CA LEU A 40 11.24 7.16 3.75
C LEU A 40 12.70 6.91 4.11
N ALA A 41 13.48 7.97 4.21
CA ALA A 41 14.88 7.90 4.62
C ALA A 41 15.14 8.88 5.75
N ASP A 42 15.63 8.41 6.90
CA ASP A 42 16.12 9.28 7.96
C ASP A 42 17.54 9.72 7.65
N VAL A 43 17.69 10.98 7.25
CA VAL A 43 18.95 11.54 6.76
C VAL A 43 19.66 12.39 7.81
N ARG A 44 19.22 12.39 9.08
CA ARG A 44 19.84 13.21 10.14
C ARG A 44 21.35 13.00 10.25
N GLY A 45 21.81 11.75 10.16
CA GLY A 45 23.23 11.41 10.15
C GLY A 45 23.93 11.83 8.86
N ALA A 46 23.29 11.55 7.72
CA ALA A 46 23.81 11.84 6.38
C ALA A 46 24.09 13.34 6.18
N LEU A 47 23.14 14.21 6.57
CA LEU A 47 23.29 15.66 6.43
C LEU A 47 24.51 16.19 7.20
N ARG A 48 24.78 15.63 8.39
CA ARG A 48 25.96 16.00 9.20
C ARG A 48 27.26 15.46 8.60
N TYR A 49 27.23 14.25 8.06
CA TYR A 49 28.40 13.61 7.47
C TYR A 49 28.85 14.29 6.17
N PHE A 50 27.90 14.58 5.28
CA PHE A 50 28.20 15.21 3.99
C PHE A 50 28.27 16.74 4.05
N GLY A 51 27.75 17.36 5.12
CA GLY A 51 27.68 18.82 5.22
C GLY A 51 26.69 19.45 4.23
N TRP A 52 25.68 18.70 3.80
CA TRP A 52 24.68 19.13 2.82
C TRP A 52 23.37 19.55 3.48
N SER A 53 22.66 20.46 2.83
CA SER A 53 21.25 20.74 3.09
C SER A 53 20.36 19.57 2.64
N PRO A 54 19.13 19.45 3.17
CA PRO A 54 18.17 18.45 2.71
C PRO A 54 17.88 18.54 1.20
N ALA A 55 17.87 19.77 0.65
CA ALA A 55 17.62 20.01 -0.76
C ALA A 55 18.77 19.52 -1.65
N GLU A 56 20.02 19.75 -1.24
CA GLU A 56 21.21 19.26 -1.95
C GLU A 56 21.26 17.73 -1.96
N LEU A 57 21.08 17.09 -0.79
CA LEU A 57 21.05 15.63 -0.69
C LEU A 57 19.93 15.03 -1.56
N ALA A 58 18.73 15.62 -1.53
CA ALA A 58 17.63 15.21 -2.39
C ALA A 58 17.95 15.37 -3.88
N SER A 59 18.66 16.44 -4.27
CA SER A 59 19.10 16.65 -5.64
C SER A 59 20.06 15.55 -6.11
N VAL A 60 21.03 15.18 -5.28
CA VAL A 60 21.96 14.09 -5.56
C VAL A 60 21.22 12.76 -5.72
N ILE A 61 20.31 12.44 -4.80
CA ILE A 61 19.48 11.22 -4.87
C ILE A 61 18.71 11.16 -6.19
N ARG A 62 18.06 12.26 -6.58
CA ARG A 62 17.29 12.35 -7.84
C ARG A 62 18.18 12.15 -9.06
N VAL A 63 19.34 12.81 -9.12
CA VAL A 63 20.29 12.67 -10.23
C VAL A 63 20.79 11.23 -10.33
N ARG A 64 21.12 10.57 -9.21
CA ARG A 64 21.55 9.17 -9.22
C ARG A 64 20.42 8.22 -9.64
N ALA A 65 19.20 8.41 -9.13
CA ALA A 65 18.06 7.58 -9.51
C ALA A 65 17.78 7.66 -11.02
N LEU A 66 17.88 8.87 -11.58
CA LEU A 66 17.71 9.09 -13.02
C LEU A 66 18.87 8.51 -13.83
N ALA A 67 20.12 8.72 -13.41
CA ALA A 67 21.31 8.27 -14.15
C ALA A 67 21.50 6.75 -14.13
N LEU A 68 21.25 6.09 -12.98
CA LEU A 68 21.49 4.66 -12.80
C LEU A 68 20.31 3.80 -13.25
N TYR A 69 19.08 4.29 -13.07
CA TYR A 69 17.88 3.49 -13.28
C TYR A 69 16.88 4.10 -14.27
N GLY A 70 17.12 5.32 -14.76
CA GLY A 70 16.16 6.01 -15.63
C GLY A 70 14.87 6.41 -14.92
N VAL A 71 14.86 6.47 -13.58
CA VAL A 71 13.67 6.72 -12.77
C VAL A 71 13.71 8.14 -12.22
N ASP A 72 12.73 8.95 -12.62
CA ASP A 72 12.49 10.27 -12.02
C ASP A 72 11.78 10.12 -10.66
N CYS A 73 12.00 11.07 -9.77
CA CYS A 73 11.40 11.06 -8.43
C CYS A 73 11.03 12.45 -7.93
N VAL A 74 9.99 12.48 -7.10
CA VAL A 74 9.56 13.65 -6.34
C VAL A 74 9.99 13.46 -4.89
N ILE A 75 10.64 14.47 -4.31
CA ILE A 75 11.19 14.37 -2.96
C ILE A 75 10.62 15.48 -2.09
N GLY A 76 10.08 15.10 -0.93
CA GLY A 76 9.73 16.02 0.14
C GLY A 76 10.62 15.78 1.36
N ALA A 77 10.91 16.83 2.10
CA ALA A 77 11.68 16.77 3.33
C ALA A 77 10.91 17.41 4.49
N GLY A 78 11.00 16.83 5.68
CA GLY A 78 10.36 17.37 6.87
C GLY A 78 10.99 16.83 8.16
N PRO A 79 10.61 17.38 9.34
CA PRO A 79 11.21 16.96 10.59
C PRO A 79 10.79 15.54 11.01
N ASN A 80 9.66 15.03 10.49
CA ASN A 80 9.11 13.70 10.75
C ASN A 80 8.48 13.09 9.49
N PRO A 81 8.13 11.78 9.50
CA PRO A 81 7.57 11.08 8.34
C PRO A 81 6.28 11.69 7.78
N MET A 82 5.34 12.07 8.65
CA MET A 82 4.10 12.75 8.26
C MET A 82 4.36 13.97 7.38
N LEU A 83 5.21 14.90 7.85
CA LEU A 83 5.50 16.14 7.13
C LEU A 83 6.31 15.89 5.86
N ALA A 84 7.25 14.94 5.88
CA ALA A 84 8.00 14.56 4.68
C ALA A 84 7.06 14.02 3.58
N ARG A 85 6.08 13.17 3.94
CA ARG A 85 5.05 12.67 3.01
C ARG A 85 4.17 13.78 2.47
N MET A 86 3.72 14.69 3.34
CA MET A 86 2.92 15.83 2.91
C MET A 86 3.70 16.74 1.96
N ALA A 87 4.97 17.01 2.26
CA ALA A 87 5.86 17.77 1.38
C ALA A 87 6.05 17.07 0.03
N ALA A 88 6.24 15.75 0.01
CA ALA A 88 6.44 15.00 -1.23
C ALA A 88 5.18 14.95 -2.10
N ARG A 89 3.98 15.07 -1.51
CA ARG A 89 2.71 15.17 -2.26
C ARG A 89 2.55 16.50 -2.98
N GLU A 90 3.14 17.57 -2.46
CA GLU A 90 3.04 18.92 -3.03
C GLU A 90 4.26 19.35 -3.83
N ALA A 91 5.40 18.69 -3.61
CA ALA A 91 6.60 18.90 -4.37
C ALA A 91 6.34 18.69 -5.86
N ARG A 92 6.89 19.59 -6.67
CA ARG A 92 6.86 19.49 -8.13
C ARG A 92 8.01 18.59 -8.59
N PRO A 93 7.87 17.84 -9.69
CA PRO A 93 9.02 17.14 -10.28
C PRO A 93 10.21 18.08 -10.49
N GLY A 94 11.40 17.61 -10.14
CA GLY A 94 12.65 18.40 -10.17
C GLY A 94 12.85 19.34 -8.97
N VAL A 95 11.84 19.61 -8.15
CA VAL A 95 11.94 20.53 -6.99
C VAL A 95 11.71 19.76 -5.70
N THR A 96 12.64 19.91 -4.75
CA THR A 96 12.47 19.36 -3.40
C THR A 96 11.74 20.38 -2.54
N LEU A 97 10.63 19.97 -1.92
CA LEU A 97 9.93 20.81 -0.93
C LEU A 97 10.43 20.45 0.47
N VAL A 98 10.91 21.43 1.23
CA VAL A 98 11.41 21.25 2.60
C VAL A 98 10.48 21.97 3.57
N VAL A 99 9.99 21.25 4.58
CA VAL A 99 9.18 21.81 5.66
C VAL A 99 10.10 22.19 6.82
N GLU A 100 10.31 23.49 7.00
CA GLU A 100 11.11 24.04 8.10
C GLU A 100 10.24 24.41 9.31
N ASP A 101 9.08 25.04 9.06
CA ASP A 101 8.08 25.36 10.08
C ASP A 101 6.83 24.48 9.92
N PRO A 102 6.64 23.45 10.76
CA PRO A 102 5.44 22.62 10.74
C PRO A 102 4.14 23.37 11.01
N ALA A 103 4.16 24.39 11.87
CA ALA A 103 2.94 25.09 12.27
C ALA A 103 2.45 25.96 11.12
N GLU A 104 3.34 26.73 10.50
CA GLU A 104 3.04 27.52 9.30
C GLU A 104 2.60 26.62 8.14
N PHE A 105 3.37 25.56 7.87
CA PHE A 105 3.07 24.63 6.79
C PHE A 105 1.67 24.03 6.94
N LEU A 106 1.27 23.63 8.14
CA LEU A 106 0.02 22.91 8.37
C LEU A 106 -1.21 23.83 8.45
N ARG A 107 -1.10 25.04 9.00
CA ARG A 107 -2.23 25.84 9.50
C ARG A 107 -3.40 25.96 8.52
N ASP A 108 -3.11 26.33 7.27
CA ASP A 108 -4.12 26.65 6.26
C ASP A 108 -4.52 25.45 5.39
N ARG A 109 -3.95 24.27 5.66
CA ARG A 109 -4.25 23.07 4.88
C ARG A 109 -5.65 22.55 5.19
N PRO A 110 -6.37 22.01 4.19
CA PRO A 110 -7.60 21.31 4.46
C PRO A 110 -7.32 20.04 5.28
N VAL A 111 -8.23 19.68 6.18
CA VAL A 111 -8.05 18.53 7.09
C VAL A 111 -7.82 17.21 6.36
N VAL A 112 -8.38 17.07 5.14
CA VAL A 112 -8.20 15.90 4.28
C VAL A 112 -6.77 15.75 3.74
N ALA A 113 -5.96 16.81 3.76
CA ALA A 113 -4.56 16.76 3.33
C ALA A 113 -3.62 16.24 4.44
N LEU A 114 -4.09 16.20 5.70
CA LEU A 114 -3.28 15.72 6.82
C LEU A 114 -3.01 14.21 6.68
N ASP A 115 -1.74 13.84 6.78
CA ASP A 115 -1.35 12.44 6.55
C ASP A 115 -1.95 11.49 7.62
N GLY A 116 -2.59 10.43 7.11
CA GLY A 116 -3.37 9.46 7.88
C GLY A 116 -4.78 9.91 8.31
N VAL A 117 -5.27 11.06 7.85
CA VAL A 117 -6.71 11.37 7.87
C VAL A 117 -7.38 10.81 6.62
N GLY A 118 -8.20 9.77 6.80
CA GLY A 118 -8.99 9.19 5.71
C GLY A 118 -10.20 10.07 5.33
N ARG A 119 -10.77 9.82 4.14
CA ARG A 119 -11.95 10.56 3.65
C ARG A 119 -13.15 10.53 4.61
N ALA A 120 -13.37 9.41 5.30
CA ALA A 120 -14.47 9.27 6.26
C ALA A 120 -14.24 10.19 7.48
N THR A 121 -13.05 10.13 8.07
CA THR A 121 -12.65 11.00 9.19
C THR A 121 -12.72 12.47 8.81
N ALA A 122 -12.21 12.83 7.62
CA ALA A 122 -12.29 14.20 7.11
C ALA A 122 -13.74 14.68 6.96
N ARG A 123 -14.64 13.84 6.41
CA ARG A 123 -16.07 14.18 6.31
C ARG A 123 -16.70 14.40 7.68
N THR A 124 -16.40 13.55 8.67
CA THR A 124 -16.87 13.73 10.04
C THR A 124 -16.40 15.08 10.57
N LEU A 125 -15.10 15.37 10.52
CA LEU A 125 -14.52 16.63 11.02
C LEU A 125 -15.11 17.87 10.32
N CYS A 126 -15.23 17.85 8.99
CA CYS A 126 -15.87 18.93 8.24
C CYS A 126 -17.33 19.15 8.68
N GLY A 127 -18.07 18.08 9.02
CA GLY A 127 -19.43 18.17 9.55
C GLY A 127 -19.54 18.94 10.87
N TYR A 128 -18.44 19.05 11.63
CA TYR A 128 -18.34 19.84 12.86
C TYR A 128 -17.58 21.16 12.66
N GLY A 129 -17.38 21.62 11.41
CA GLY A 129 -16.68 22.87 11.10
C GLY A 129 -15.15 22.80 11.21
N LEU A 130 -14.59 21.60 11.44
CA LEU A 130 -13.15 21.35 11.51
C LEU A 130 -12.61 20.99 10.10
N ASP A 131 -12.67 21.96 9.20
CA ASP A 131 -12.31 21.82 7.78
C ASP A 131 -10.81 22.05 7.49
N SER A 132 -10.08 22.72 8.38
CA SER A 132 -8.64 22.97 8.26
C SER A 132 -7.83 22.31 9.38
N VAL A 133 -6.56 22.03 9.10
CA VAL A 133 -5.64 21.47 10.10
C VAL A 133 -5.42 22.44 11.25
N GLY A 134 -5.36 23.76 10.99
CA GLY A 134 -5.30 24.77 12.04
C GLY A 134 -6.50 24.72 13.00
N ARG A 135 -7.72 24.54 12.49
CA ARG A 135 -8.92 24.38 13.35
C ARG A 135 -8.88 23.10 14.17
N VAL A 136 -8.40 21.99 13.58
CA VAL A 136 -8.21 20.73 14.32
C VAL A 136 -7.13 20.88 15.39
N ALA A 137 -6.05 21.62 15.09
CA ALA A 137 -5.04 21.94 16.08
C ALA A 137 -5.67 22.75 17.23
N ASP A 138 -6.41 23.81 16.94
CA ASP A 138 -6.99 24.67 17.99
C ASP A 138 -8.14 23.99 18.78
N ALA A 139 -8.70 22.90 18.28
CA ALA A 139 -9.76 22.16 18.95
C ALA A 139 -9.29 21.48 20.26
N PRO A 140 -10.14 21.46 21.31
CA PRO A 140 -9.86 20.70 22.53
C PRO A 140 -9.75 19.20 22.24
N LEU A 141 -8.73 18.55 22.82
CA LEU A 141 -8.48 17.12 22.63
C LEU A 141 -9.73 16.25 22.91
N ALA A 142 -10.48 16.58 23.97
CA ALA A 142 -11.69 15.85 24.36
C ALA A 142 -12.77 15.86 23.27
N VAL A 143 -12.87 16.94 22.48
CA VAL A 143 -13.80 17.02 21.35
C VAL A 143 -13.38 16.04 20.27
N LEU A 144 -12.10 16.07 19.86
CA LEU A 144 -11.58 15.17 18.83
C LEU A 144 -11.73 13.69 19.24
N GLN A 145 -11.46 13.36 20.50
CA GLN A 145 -11.64 12.01 21.02
C GLN A 145 -13.09 11.53 20.99
N ARG A 146 -14.07 12.42 21.22
CA ARG A 146 -15.50 12.09 21.08
C ARG A 146 -15.91 11.86 19.64
N LEU A 147 -15.31 12.60 18.70
CA LEU A 147 -15.66 12.53 17.28
C LEU A 147 -15.10 11.28 16.58
N VAL A 148 -13.84 10.92 16.88
CA VAL A 148 -13.12 9.87 16.12
C VAL A 148 -12.59 8.73 16.99
N GLY A 149 -12.84 8.77 18.30
CA GLY A 149 -12.38 7.79 19.28
C GLY A 149 -11.13 8.24 20.06
N ALA A 150 -10.92 7.66 21.24
CA ALA A 150 -9.91 8.12 22.19
C ALA A 150 -8.47 8.09 21.63
N LYS A 151 -8.06 7.00 20.99
CA LYS A 151 -6.73 6.84 20.39
C LYS A 151 -6.56 7.70 19.14
N ALA A 152 -7.46 7.54 18.17
CA ALA A 152 -7.41 8.27 16.91
C ALA A 152 -7.52 9.79 17.09
N GLY A 153 -8.32 10.25 18.06
CA GLY A 153 -8.47 11.67 18.38
C GLY A 153 -7.19 12.25 18.98
N ARG A 154 -6.45 11.48 19.78
CA ARG A 154 -5.14 11.88 20.29
C ARG A 154 -4.10 11.98 19.18
N GLU A 155 -4.03 10.97 18.31
CA GLU A 155 -3.12 10.95 17.16
C GLU A 155 -3.42 12.10 16.20
N LEU A 156 -4.69 12.35 15.91
CA LEU A 156 -5.15 13.48 15.09
C LEU A 156 -4.71 14.83 15.69
N TRP A 157 -4.89 15.01 17.00
CA TRP A 157 -4.53 16.24 17.71
C TRP A 157 -3.02 16.52 17.70
N GLU A 158 -2.20 15.47 17.86
CA GLU A 158 -0.74 15.55 17.78
C GLU A 158 -0.29 15.86 16.34
N ARG A 159 -0.84 15.16 15.34
CA ARG A 159 -0.51 15.38 13.92
C ARG A 159 -0.89 16.76 13.43
N ALA A 160 -2.03 17.29 13.84
CA ALA A 160 -2.44 18.65 13.48
C ALA A 160 -1.49 19.73 14.02
N ARG A 161 -0.70 19.41 15.05
CA ARG A 161 0.38 20.27 15.59
C ARG A 161 1.76 19.96 15.03
N GLY A 162 1.85 19.17 13.97
CA GLY A 162 3.12 18.77 13.38
C GLY A 162 3.86 17.70 14.17
N VAL A 163 3.23 17.06 15.16
CA VAL A 163 3.85 16.00 15.95
C VAL A 163 3.50 14.64 15.36
N ASP A 164 4.51 13.97 14.83
CA ASP A 164 4.46 12.57 14.44
C ASP A 164 5.61 11.82 15.11
N ARG A 165 5.25 10.79 15.89
CA ARG A 165 6.19 9.96 16.66
C ARG A 165 6.52 8.64 15.96
N THR A 166 5.95 8.39 14.78
CA THR A 166 6.24 7.18 14.04
C THR A 166 7.72 7.16 13.63
N PRO A 167 8.50 6.13 14.01
CA PRO A 167 9.86 6.00 13.55
C PRO A 167 9.89 5.56 12.08
N VAL A 168 10.95 5.95 11.36
CA VAL A 168 11.31 5.27 10.10
C VAL A 168 11.91 3.93 10.49
N VAL A 169 11.25 2.84 10.13
CA VAL A 169 11.70 1.49 10.50
C VAL A 169 12.51 0.92 9.33
N PRO A 170 13.83 0.69 9.51
CA PRO A 170 14.62 0.01 8.50
C PRO A 170 14.03 -1.37 8.25
N GLY A 171 13.75 -1.67 6.98
CA GLY A 171 13.22 -2.96 6.62
C GLY A 171 13.26 -3.13 5.11
N GLU A 172 13.44 -4.38 4.67
CA GLU A 172 13.20 -4.72 3.28
C GLU A 172 11.76 -4.29 2.92
N PRO A 173 11.52 -3.75 1.71
CA PRO A 173 10.16 -3.53 1.24
C PRO A 173 9.35 -4.78 1.50
N SER A 174 8.26 -4.63 2.27
CA SER A 174 7.32 -5.74 2.45
C SER A 174 6.92 -6.20 1.06
N ARG A 175 7.43 -7.37 0.67
CA ARG A 175 7.16 -7.90 -0.65
C ARG A 175 5.65 -8.10 -0.69
N SER A 176 5.05 -7.56 -1.74
CA SER A 176 3.64 -7.65 -1.98
C SER A 176 3.44 -8.00 -3.43
N LEU A 177 2.47 -8.86 -3.71
CA LEU A 177 2.08 -9.18 -5.07
C LEU A 177 0.67 -8.66 -5.29
N ALA A 178 0.50 -7.82 -6.31
CA ALA A 178 -0.81 -7.31 -6.70
C ALA A 178 -1.22 -7.83 -8.07
N ALA A 179 -2.53 -8.01 -8.24
CA ALA A 179 -3.17 -8.31 -9.51
C ALA A 179 -4.49 -7.53 -9.58
N GLU A 180 -4.79 -6.99 -10.76
CA GLU A 180 -6.03 -6.22 -10.96
C GLU A 180 -6.76 -6.60 -12.25
N ARG A 181 -8.08 -6.47 -12.20
CA ARG A 181 -8.97 -6.63 -13.35
C ARG A 181 -9.85 -5.40 -13.46
N SER A 182 -9.78 -4.76 -14.62
CA SER A 182 -10.74 -3.72 -15.01
C SER A 182 -11.81 -4.34 -15.90
N PHE A 183 -13.06 -3.96 -15.69
CA PHE A 183 -14.17 -4.39 -16.52
C PHE A 183 -14.31 -3.47 -17.75
N PRO A 184 -14.68 -4.01 -18.92
CA PRO A 184 -14.89 -3.21 -20.13
C PRO A 184 -16.08 -2.24 -19.99
N HIS A 185 -17.10 -2.64 -19.23
CA HIS A 185 -18.24 -1.82 -18.85
C HIS A 185 -18.41 -1.89 -17.32
N ASP A 186 -19.04 -0.87 -16.74
CA ASP A 186 -19.26 -0.86 -15.29
C ASP A 186 -20.17 -2.04 -14.88
N GLU A 187 -19.59 -2.99 -14.14
CA GLU A 187 -20.17 -4.28 -13.84
C GLU A 187 -21.09 -4.23 -12.62
N LEU A 188 -22.28 -4.82 -12.76
CA LEU A 188 -23.28 -4.92 -11.70
C LEU A 188 -23.50 -6.38 -11.26
N ASP A 189 -23.22 -7.36 -12.13
CA ASP A 189 -23.46 -8.76 -11.87
C ASP A 189 -22.47 -9.31 -10.81
N PRO A 190 -22.96 -9.75 -9.65
CA PRO A 190 -22.12 -10.38 -8.63
C PRO A 190 -21.42 -11.64 -9.14
N ALA A 191 -21.97 -12.36 -10.11
CA ALA A 191 -21.35 -13.55 -10.67
C ALA A 191 -20.08 -13.23 -11.48
N GLU A 192 -20.11 -12.16 -12.30
CA GLU A 192 -18.94 -11.66 -13.02
C GLU A 192 -17.87 -11.13 -12.06
N GLN A 193 -18.29 -10.40 -11.01
CA GLN A 193 -17.38 -9.93 -9.98
C GLN A 193 -16.69 -11.10 -9.24
N ARG A 194 -17.44 -12.18 -8.94
CA ARG A 194 -16.88 -13.40 -8.35
C ARG A 194 -15.93 -14.12 -9.30
N ARG A 195 -16.24 -14.20 -10.60
CA ARG A 195 -15.33 -14.75 -11.61
C ARG A 195 -14.03 -13.96 -11.72
N ALA A 196 -14.11 -12.63 -11.68
CA ALA A 196 -12.92 -11.77 -11.65
C ALA A 196 -12.06 -12.01 -10.40
N LEU A 197 -12.68 -12.11 -9.22
CA LEU A 197 -11.98 -12.42 -7.97
C LEU A 197 -11.29 -13.79 -8.04
N LEU A 198 -11.97 -14.83 -8.53
CA LEU A 198 -11.38 -16.16 -8.71
C LEU A 198 -10.19 -16.13 -9.67
N SER A 199 -10.30 -15.41 -10.79
CA SER A 199 -9.17 -15.26 -11.72
C SER A 199 -7.98 -14.57 -11.06
N LEU A 200 -8.23 -13.54 -10.25
CA LEU A 200 -7.18 -12.78 -9.57
C LEU A 200 -6.48 -13.59 -8.47
N THR A 201 -7.23 -14.41 -7.72
CA THR A 201 -6.65 -15.26 -6.67
C THR A 201 -5.86 -16.43 -7.24
N GLU A 202 -6.29 -17.02 -8.36
CA GLU A 202 -5.51 -18.01 -9.10
C GLU A 202 -4.19 -17.42 -9.64
N GLU A 203 -4.25 -16.22 -10.22
CA GLU A 203 -3.07 -15.53 -10.72
C GLU A 203 -2.07 -15.21 -9.59
N LEU A 204 -2.55 -14.67 -8.47
CA LEU A 204 -1.72 -14.38 -7.30
C LEU A 204 -1.16 -15.66 -6.67
N GLY A 205 -1.99 -16.69 -6.50
CA GLY A 205 -1.59 -17.98 -5.94
C GLY A 205 -0.50 -18.65 -6.77
N ALA A 206 -0.68 -18.72 -8.09
CA ALA A 206 0.31 -19.28 -9.00
C ALA A 206 1.63 -18.50 -8.98
N ARG A 207 1.58 -17.15 -8.96
CA ARG A 207 2.78 -16.31 -8.85
C ARG A 207 3.52 -16.54 -7.54
N MET A 208 2.81 -16.51 -6.41
CA MET A 208 3.39 -16.78 -5.09
C MET A 208 4.06 -18.15 -5.02
N ARG A 209 3.41 -19.20 -5.52
CA ARG A 209 3.97 -20.56 -5.53
C ARG A 209 5.19 -20.68 -6.46
N THR A 210 5.18 -19.99 -7.60
CA THR A 210 6.34 -19.92 -8.51
C THR A 210 7.54 -19.25 -7.83
N GLU A 211 7.30 -18.25 -6.99
CA GLU A 211 8.34 -17.53 -6.24
C GLU A 211 8.67 -18.19 -4.87
N GLY A 212 8.05 -19.33 -4.54
CA GLY A 212 8.23 -20.01 -3.25
C GLY A 212 7.76 -19.17 -2.06
N GLN A 213 6.79 -18.27 -2.26
CA GLN A 213 6.28 -17.35 -1.24
C GLN A 213 4.86 -17.75 -0.77
N VAL A 214 4.51 -17.29 0.43
CA VAL A 214 3.14 -17.28 0.98
C VAL A 214 2.79 -15.90 1.52
N CYS A 215 1.51 -15.55 1.58
CA CYS A 215 1.06 -14.25 2.13
C CYS A 215 0.37 -14.40 3.49
N ARG A 216 0.47 -13.36 4.33
CA ARG A 216 -0.18 -13.29 5.64
C ARG A 216 -1.50 -12.52 5.60
N SER A 217 -1.65 -11.59 4.66
CA SER A 217 -2.87 -10.81 4.50
C SER A 217 -3.22 -10.59 3.04
N LEU A 218 -4.51 -10.44 2.79
CA LEU A 218 -5.04 -10.10 1.46
C LEU A 218 -5.84 -8.81 1.56
N ALA A 219 -5.44 -7.82 0.77
CA ALA A 219 -6.16 -6.58 0.56
C ALA A 219 -7.02 -6.68 -0.70
N VAL A 220 -8.30 -6.37 -0.58
CA VAL A 220 -9.26 -6.29 -1.69
C VAL A 220 -9.62 -4.83 -1.89
N THR A 221 -9.41 -4.33 -3.10
CA THR A 221 -9.78 -2.98 -3.50
C THR A 221 -10.85 -3.04 -4.59
N VAL A 222 -11.96 -2.36 -4.37
CA VAL A 222 -13.04 -2.19 -5.35
C VAL A 222 -13.02 -0.76 -5.85
N ARG A 223 -12.99 -0.59 -7.17
CA ARG A 223 -13.09 0.70 -7.85
C ARG A 223 -14.48 0.84 -8.46
N TYR A 224 -15.18 1.91 -8.11
CA TYR A 224 -16.55 2.15 -8.54
C TYR A 224 -16.62 3.00 -9.82
N ALA A 225 -17.80 3.07 -10.43
CA ALA A 225 -18.06 3.87 -11.63
C ALA A 225 -17.77 5.37 -11.42
N ASP A 226 -18.01 5.89 -10.21
CA ASP A 226 -17.72 7.29 -9.81
C ASP A 226 -16.22 7.56 -9.58
N ARG A 227 -15.34 6.59 -9.89
CA ARG A 227 -13.89 6.60 -9.64
C ARG A 227 -13.49 6.62 -8.17
N SER A 228 -14.43 6.52 -7.24
CA SER A 228 -14.10 6.27 -5.84
C SER A 228 -13.55 4.84 -5.66
N THR A 229 -12.84 4.63 -4.56
CA THR A 229 -12.27 3.32 -4.21
C THR A 229 -12.60 2.98 -2.77
N SER A 230 -12.80 1.68 -2.52
CA SER A 230 -12.87 1.12 -1.17
C SER A 230 -11.90 -0.03 -1.08
N ALA A 231 -11.05 -0.01 -0.07
CA ALA A 231 -10.07 -1.06 0.20
C ALA A 231 -10.31 -1.62 1.60
N ARG A 232 -10.22 -2.94 1.74
CA ARG A 232 -10.24 -3.65 3.02
C ARG A 232 -9.18 -4.74 3.00
N THR A 233 -8.44 -4.84 4.09
CA THR A 233 -7.41 -5.86 4.29
C THR A 233 -7.86 -6.83 5.35
N ARG A 234 -7.66 -8.13 5.11
CA ARG A 234 -7.90 -9.17 6.10
C ARG A 234 -6.70 -10.09 6.24
N THR A 235 -6.30 -10.32 7.48
CA THR A 235 -5.23 -11.26 7.83
C THR A 235 -5.77 -12.69 7.76
N LEU A 236 -4.99 -13.57 7.15
CA LEU A 236 -5.23 -15.02 7.12
C LEU A 236 -4.94 -15.61 8.51
N ARG A 237 -5.55 -16.76 8.81
CA ARG A 237 -5.24 -17.51 10.04
C ARG A 237 -3.82 -18.08 9.99
N GLU A 238 -3.45 -18.60 8.82
CA GLU A 238 -2.14 -19.15 8.51
C GLU A 238 -1.62 -18.51 7.22
N PRO A 239 -0.32 -18.20 7.10
CA PRO A 239 0.24 -17.74 5.84
C PRO A 239 0.08 -18.80 4.74
N THR A 240 -0.55 -18.44 3.62
CA THR A 240 -0.87 -19.40 2.55
C THR A 240 -0.70 -18.79 1.16
N ALA A 241 -0.44 -19.66 0.18
CA ALA A 241 -0.52 -19.37 -1.24
C ALA A 241 -1.56 -20.26 -1.95
N HIS A 242 -2.43 -20.93 -1.17
CA HIS A 242 -3.45 -21.84 -1.71
C HIS A 242 -4.60 -21.05 -2.33
N SER A 243 -4.92 -21.31 -3.61
CA SER A 243 -5.84 -20.46 -4.37
C SER A 243 -7.27 -20.56 -3.83
N ALA A 244 -7.67 -21.74 -3.34
CA ALA A 244 -8.99 -21.93 -2.72
C ALA A 244 -9.19 -21.08 -1.46
N GLU A 245 -8.21 -21.07 -0.55
CA GLU A 245 -8.25 -20.25 0.68
C GLU A 245 -8.27 -18.75 0.37
N LEU A 246 -7.41 -18.31 -0.56
CA LEU A 246 -7.37 -16.92 -1.01
C LEU A 246 -8.72 -16.51 -1.64
N THR A 247 -9.33 -17.38 -2.44
CA THR A 247 -10.64 -17.14 -3.07
C THR A 247 -11.74 -17.01 -2.02
N ALA A 248 -11.78 -17.92 -1.05
CA ALA A 248 -12.76 -17.86 0.04
C ALA A 248 -12.62 -16.56 0.85
N LEU A 249 -11.39 -16.16 1.15
CA LEU A 249 -11.10 -14.91 1.85
C LEU A 249 -11.53 -13.69 1.01
N ALA A 250 -11.17 -13.66 -0.27
CA ALA A 250 -11.50 -12.58 -1.19
C ALA A 250 -13.02 -12.40 -1.33
N TYR A 251 -13.78 -13.50 -1.46
CA TYR A 251 -15.25 -13.45 -1.49
C TYR A 251 -15.85 -12.88 -0.21
N ALA A 252 -15.35 -13.29 0.96
CA ALA A 252 -15.86 -12.80 2.23
C ALA A 252 -15.54 -11.32 2.45
N VAL A 253 -14.33 -10.86 2.09
CA VAL A 253 -13.99 -9.43 2.13
C VAL A 253 -14.82 -8.64 1.14
N HIS A 254 -15.00 -9.17 -0.08
CA HIS A 254 -15.84 -8.54 -1.11
C HIS A 254 -17.29 -8.39 -0.64
N ALA A 255 -17.88 -9.45 -0.08
CA ALA A 255 -19.23 -9.42 0.48
C ALA A 255 -19.38 -8.38 1.60
N SER A 256 -18.33 -8.19 2.41
CA SER A 256 -18.34 -7.23 3.51
C SER A 256 -18.48 -5.78 3.06
N PHE A 257 -18.15 -5.44 1.81
CA PHE A 257 -18.39 -4.09 1.30
C PHE A 257 -19.88 -3.74 1.21
N GLY A 258 -20.78 -4.74 1.19
CA GLY A 258 -22.21 -4.50 1.15
C GLY A 258 -22.62 -3.70 -0.09
N LEU A 259 -22.15 -4.14 -1.26
CA LEU A 259 -22.38 -3.45 -2.54
C LEU A 259 -23.88 -3.44 -2.87
N GLN A 260 -24.61 -2.43 -2.40
CA GLN A 260 -26.04 -2.24 -2.65
C GLN A 260 -26.27 -1.76 -4.10
N ARG A 261 -26.05 -2.65 -5.08
CA ARG A 261 -26.15 -2.35 -6.53
C ARG A 261 -25.15 -1.28 -7.00
N ALA A 262 -24.02 -1.15 -6.30
CA ALA A 262 -22.93 -0.29 -6.73
C ALA A 262 -22.31 -0.86 -8.01
N ARG A 263 -22.14 -0.01 -9.03
CA ARG A 263 -21.49 -0.36 -10.29
C ARG A 263 -19.97 -0.38 -10.10
N VAL A 264 -19.34 -1.51 -10.41
CA VAL A 264 -17.92 -1.77 -10.21
C VAL A 264 -17.18 -1.65 -11.54
N ARG A 265 -16.15 -0.80 -11.58
CA ARG A 265 -15.29 -0.60 -12.75
C ARG A 265 -14.06 -1.50 -12.74
N GLY A 266 -13.63 -1.93 -11.57
CA GLY A 266 -12.53 -2.88 -11.45
C GLY A 266 -12.31 -3.35 -10.02
N ILE A 267 -11.58 -4.46 -9.91
CA ILE A 267 -11.22 -5.11 -8.65
C ILE A 267 -9.71 -5.35 -8.67
N ALA A 268 -9.04 -5.02 -7.57
CA ALA A 268 -7.64 -5.31 -7.36
C ALA A 268 -7.47 -6.13 -6.08
N LEU A 269 -6.58 -7.12 -6.15
CA LEU A 269 -6.14 -7.93 -5.01
C LEU A 269 -4.66 -7.65 -4.77
N ARG A 270 -4.28 -7.59 -3.50
CA ARG A 270 -2.88 -7.41 -3.08
C ARG A 270 -2.58 -8.35 -1.92
N ALA A 271 -1.66 -9.28 -2.17
CA ALA A 271 -1.10 -10.17 -1.18
C ALA A 271 0.01 -9.44 -0.42
N GLU A 272 -0.06 -9.42 0.91
CA GLU A 272 0.82 -8.67 1.79
C GLU A 272 1.45 -9.58 2.85
N GLY A 273 2.56 -9.13 3.43
CA GLY A 273 3.34 -9.92 4.37
C GLY A 273 3.86 -11.20 3.73
N LEU A 274 4.44 -11.09 2.53
CA LEU A 274 5.04 -12.22 1.85
C LEU A 274 6.23 -12.74 2.63
N GLY A 275 6.32 -14.07 2.75
CA GLY A 275 7.44 -14.76 3.35
C GLY A 275 7.71 -16.10 2.65
N PRO A 276 8.87 -16.71 2.90
CA PRO A 276 9.20 -18.00 2.31
C PRO A 276 8.22 -19.07 2.77
N ALA A 277 7.72 -19.88 1.84
CA ALA A 277 6.77 -20.94 2.11
C ALA A 277 7.30 -21.97 3.12
N GLU A 278 8.61 -22.20 3.14
CA GLU A 278 9.28 -23.12 4.07
C GLU A 278 9.20 -22.69 5.54
N ALA A 279 9.10 -21.39 5.80
CA ALA A 279 8.97 -20.84 7.15
C ALA A 279 7.50 -20.71 7.59
N ALA A 280 6.54 -21.09 6.73
CA ALA A 280 5.13 -20.99 7.01
C ALA A 280 4.67 -22.20 7.83
N ALA A 281 4.20 -21.95 9.05
CA ALA A 281 3.51 -22.97 9.83
C ALA A 281 2.14 -23.23 9.19
N HIS A 282 1.92 -24.47 8.76
CA HIS A 282 0.62 -24.95 8.31
C HIS A 282 0.11 -26.02 9.27
N GLN A 283 -1.11 -25.87 9.77
CA GLN A 283 -1.76 -26.92 10.53
C GLN A 283 -2.35 -27.95 9.57
N LEU A 284 -1.74 -29.14 9.54
CA LEU A 284 -2.27 -30.26 8.77
C LEU A 284 -3.71 -30.57 9.21
N THR A 285 -4.58 -30.72 8.22
CA THR A 285 -5.96 -31.18 8.44
C THR A 285 -6.05 -32.66 8.05
N PHE A 286 -6.94 -33.40 8.71
CA PHE A 286 -7.27 -34.78 8.32
C PHE A 286 -8.33 -34.83 7.21
N ASP A 287 -8.63 -33.70 6.57
CA ASP A 287 -9.62 -33.62 5.49
C ASP A 287 -8.96 -34.02 4.14
N PRO A 288 -9.34 -35.15 3.53
CA PRO A 288 -8.78 -35.59 2.26
C PRO A 288 -9.07 -34.62 1.11
N ALA A 289 -10.07 -33.75 1.23
CA ALA A 289 -10.44 -32.79 0.20
C ALA A 289 -9.40 -31.67 0.04
N ASP A 290 -8.83 -31.18 1.16
CA ASP A 290 -7.80 -30.13 1.14
C ASP A 290 -6.50 -30.65 0.50
N ASP A 291 -6.06 -31.83 0.93
CA ASP A 291 -4.90 -32.53 0.36
C ASP A 291 -5.04 -32.75 -1.14
N LYS A 292 -6.24 -33.17 -1.59
CA LYS A 292 -6.52 -33.37 -3.01
C LYS A 292 -6.46 -32.05 -3.78
N ALA A 293 -7.04 -30.98 -3.25
CA ALA A 293 -7.02 -29.66 -3.88
C ALA A 293 -5.59 -29.14 -4.06
N ARG A 294 -4.75 -29.25 -3.03
CA ARG A 294 -3.33 -28.84 -3.09
C ARG A 294 -2.54 -29.65 -4.12
N ARG A 295 -2.74 -30.98 -4.17
CA ARG A 295 -2.11 -31.84 -5.19
C ARG A 295 -2.52 -31.45 -6.60
N ILE A 296 -3.79 -31.12 -6.81
CA ILE A 296 -4.31 -30.65 -8.11
C ILE A 296 -3.64 -29.32 -8.48
N GLU A 297 -3.54 -28.36 -7.56
CA GLU A 297 -2.86 -27.08 -7.81
C GLU A 297 -1.39 -27.28 -8.22
N ALA A 298 -0.65 -28.13 -7.51
CA ALA A 298 0.74 -28.43 -7.85
C ALA A 298 0.91 -29.09 -9.23
N VAL A 299 -0.09 -29.86 -9.69
CA VAL A 299 -0.11 -30.42 -11.05
C VAL A 299 -0.49 -29.34 -12.07
N ALA A 300 -1.50 -28.53 -11.77
CA ALA A 300 -1.96 -27.44 -12.62
C ALA A 300 -0.85 -26.42 -12.87
N ASP A 301 -0.08 -26.05 -11.84
CA ASP A 301 1.03 -25.12 -11.96
C ASP A 301 2.16 -25.69 -12.82
N ARG A 302 2.48 -26.98 -12.68
CA ARG A 302 3.44 -27.65 -13.58
C ARG A 302 2.98 -27.65 -15.03
N ALA A 303 1.69 -27.87 -15.27
CA ALA A 303 1.11 -27.77 -16.61
C ALA A 303 1.18 -26.33 -17.15
N ARG A 304 0.86 -25.33 -16.33
CA ARG A 304 0.95 -23.90 -16.71
C ARG A 304 2.38 -23.46 -17.01
N ALA A 305 3.36 -23.95 -16.25
CA ALA A 305 4.77 -23.66 -16.49
C ALA A 305 5.26 -24.20 -17.83
N ARG A 306 4.75 -25.37 -18.27
CA ARG A 306 5.15 -26.02 -19.52
C ARG A 306 4.37 -25.56 -20.75
N PHE A 307 3.07 -25.31 -20.61
CA PHE A 307 2.14 -25.08 -21.73
C PHE A 307 1.51 -23.68 -21.74
N GLY A 308 1.88 -22.83 -20.78
CA GLY A 308 1.41 -21.45 -20.66
C GLY A 308 0.26 -21.26 -19.67
N PRO A 309 -0.04 -20.01 -19.31
CA PRO A 309 -0.94 -19.67 -18.19
C PRO A 309 -2.40 -20.10 -18.39
N ARG A 310 -2.82 -20.36 -19.64
CA ARG A 310 -4.17 -20.82 -20.00
C ARG A 310 -4.28 -22.34 -20.14
N ALA A 311 -3.22 -23.10 -19.89
CA ALA A 311 -3.24 -24.56 -20.05
C ALA A 311 -4.20 -25.26 -19.09
N VAL A 312 -4.35 -24.75 -17.87
CA VAL A 312 -5.29 -25.27 -16.87
C VAL A 312 -5.98 -24.10 -16.18
N LEU A 313 -7.30 -24.06 -16.28
CA LEU A 313 -8.16 -23.03 -15.70
C LEU A 313 -9.25 -23.72 -14.86
N PRO A 314 -9.69 -23.10 -13.74
CA PRO A 314 -10.92 -23.51 -13.07
C PRO A 314 -12.06 -23.60 -14.08
N GLY A 315 -12.92 -24.62 -13.99
CA GLY A 315 -14.02 -24.82 -14.93
C GLY A 315 -14.97 -23.61 -15.02
N THR A 316 -15.12 -22.85 -13.94
CA THR A 316 -15.91 -21.61 -13.89
C THR A 316 -15.31 -20.47 -14.73
N LEU A 317 -14.03 -20.56 -15.11
CA LEU A 317 -13.32 -19.61 -15.96
C LEU A 317 -13.11 -20.14 -17.39
N ALA A 318 -13.46 -21.41 -17.64
CA ALA A 318 -13.45 -22.00 -18.97
C ALA A 318 -14.74 -21.58 -19.69
N ALA A 319 -14.62 -20.53 -20.52
CA ALA A 319 -15.65 -20.10 -21.47
C ALA A 319 -15.15 -20.40 -22.88
#